data_AF-A0A2G9RPH6-F1
#
_entry.id   AF-A0A2G9RPH6-F1
#
_cell.length_a   1.000
_cell.length_b   1.000
_cell.length_c   1.000
_cell.angle_alpha   90.00
_cell.angle_beta   90.00
_cell.angle_gamma   90.00
#
_symmetry.space_group_name_H-M   'P 1'
#
loop_
_entity.id
_entity.type
_entity.pdbx_description
1 polymer ?
#
loop_
_entity_poly.entity_id
_entity_poly.type
_entity_poly.pdbx_seq_one_letter_code
_entity_poly.pdbx_strand_id
1 'polypeptide(L)'
;MKKAFTSCFPGQLDEDDDLDDSDIWNDLSVEEQEMFDNYLSAKTQTRLQCFAHPLQLVIGDGIKDTKVVNAALAKASRLSSLLHTSTSFKEKFEEFGQRGIPASVTTRWNSTLRQLKSVVSCDQLKLTRMLEDGGHKETVFTAREWNQIKELVDVLQPFGEATDLSQGEKLVTISAVVPCILSLNHHLENHKESVRYLGGLIRSLQKSLQRQFEGIFVNVRITDEQNDVATLPFSDPLYLKAALLDPSFGTMWLTHDVLAPENIKEAVSAMIKNLILKEDCKPTPTTTDEDEQMPVAEPESQSGLFSAYCKKQKRFMFQSPNSVEPVFRHL
;
A
#
# COMPACT_ATOMS: atom_id res chain seq x y z
N MET A 1 17.41 27.00 -39.57
CA MET A 1 17.51 26.31 -38.27
C MET A 1 18.82 26.71 -37.60
N LYS A 2 18.70 27.14 -36.33
CA LYS A 2 19.70 27.27 -35.25
C LYS A 2 21.08 27.88 -35.56
N LYS A 3 21.29 29.10 -35.05
CA LYS A 3 22.58 29.54 -34.49
C LYS A 3 22.38 30.33 -33.21
N ALA A 4 23.40 30.22 -32.35
CA ALA A 4 23.75 31.01 -31.18
C ALA A 4 23.06 30.66 -29.84
N PHE A 5 23.76 29.88 -29.02
CA PHE A 5 24.33 30.39 -27.76
C PHE A 5 25.66 29.65 -27.52
N THR A 6 26.76 30.40 -27.54
CA THR A 6 28.09 29.92 -27.16
C THR A 6 28.37 30.50 -25.78
N SER A 7 28.41 29.67 -24.75
CA SER A 7 28.85 30.07 -23.41
C SER A 7 30.38 29.96 -23.34
N CYS A 8 31.07 31.10 -23.26
CA CYS A 8 32.46 31.16 -22.83
C CYS A 8 32.53 30.95 -21.31
N PHE A 9 33.20 29.90 -20.86
CA PHE A 9 33.79 29.86 -19.51
C PHE A 9 35.28 30.21 -19.63
N PRO A 10 35.83 31.06 -18.74
CA PRO A 10 37.21 31.49 -18.84
C PRO A 10 38.16 30.46 -18.22
N GLY A 11 39.12 30.01 -19.02
CA GLY A 11 40.51 29.80 -18.61
C GLY A 11 40.86 28.58 -17.74
N GLN A 12 41.17 27.46 -18.40
CA GLN A 12 42.46 26.76 -18.35
C GLN A 12 43.00 26.30 -16.97
N LEU A 13 42.87 24.99 -16.72
CA LEU A 13 44.00 24.14 -16.33
C LEU A 13 43.84 22.81 -17.06
N ASP A 14 44.87 22.45 -17.81
CA ASP A 14 45.05 21.14 -18.42
C ASP A 14 45.31 20.13 -17.31
N GLU A 15 44.30 19.33 -16.96
CA GLU A 15 44.50 18.01 -16.39
C GLU A 15 43.70 17.06 -17.27
N ASP A 16 44.40 16.12 -17.91
CA ASP A 16 43.81 14.96 -18.57
C ASP A 16 43.09 14.14 -17.49
N ASP A 17 41.88 14.59 -17.15
CA ASP A 17 40.93 13.84 -16.34
C ASP A 17 40.32 12.80 -17.29
N ASP A 18 40.98 11.63 -17.38
CA ASP A 18 40.47 10.39 -17.97
C ASP A 18 39.22 9.94 -17.19
N LEU A 19 38.13 10.70 -17.31
CA LEU A 19 36.81 10.45 -16.72
C LEU A 19 35.98 9.48 -17.58
N ASP A 20 36.62 8.74 -18.47
CA ASP A 20 36.03 7.68 -19.31
C ASP A 20 36.65 6.31 -18.98
N ASP A 21 36.99 6.09 -17.71
CA ASP A 21 37.29 4.75 -17.23
C ASP A 21 35.96 3.98 -17.05
N SER A 22 35.62 3.20 -18.08
CA SER A 22 34.44 2.33 -18.10
C SER A 22 34.46 1.27 -17.01
N ASP A 23 35.61 1.06 -16.35
CA ASP A 23 35.80 0.05 -15.30
C ASP A 23 35.66 0.61 -13.88
N ILE A 24 35.38 1.92 -13.69
CA ILE A 24 35.08 2.52 -12.38
C ILE A 24 33.89 1.86 -11.65
N TRP A 25 33.00 1.20 -12.39
CA TRP A 25 31.85 0.47 -11.81
C TRP A 25 32.05 -1.05 -11.76
N ASN A 26 33.21 -1.54 -12.20
CA ASN A 26 33.59 -2.96 -12.20
C ASN A 26 34.46 -3.30 -10.98
N ASP A 27 34.01 -2.94 -9.78
CA ASP A 27 34.70 -3.24 -8.51
C ASP A 27 34.65 -4.74 -8.11
N LEU A 28 33.93 -5.58 -8.87
CA LEU A 28 33.81 -7.01 -8.61
C LEU A 28 34.78 -7.80 -9.47
N SER A 29 35.53 -8.72 -8.86
CA SER A 29 36.32 -9.68 -9.63
C SER A 29 35.39 -10.52 -10.52
N VAL A 30 35.94 -11.10 -11.60
CA VAL A 30 35.17 -12.01 -12.48
C VAL A 30 34.55 -13.16 -11.67
N GLU A 31 35.24 -13.65 -10.64
CA GLU A 31 34.72 -14.71 -9.75
C GLU A 31 33.60 -14.20 -8.84
N GLU A 32 33.67 -12.97 -8.35
CA GLU A 32 32.63 -12.33 -7.54
C GLU A 32 31.38 -12.03 -8.38
N GLN A 33 31.57 -11.58 -9.61
CA GLN A 33 30.50 -11.34 -10.57
C GLN A 33 29.80 -12.66 -10.95
N GLU A 34 30.57 -13.73 -11.25
CA GLU A 34 30.00 -15.06 -11.51
C GLU A 34 29.29 -15.63 -10.28
N MET A 35 29.82 -15.41 -9.07
CA MET A 35 29.16 -15.83 -7.82
C MET A 35 27.84 -15.08 -7.62
N PHE A 36 27.84 -13.77 -7.87
CA PHE A 36 26.65 -12.93 -7.77
C PHE A 36 25.60 -13.31 -8.81
N ASP A 37 26.00 -13.57 -10.06
CA ASP A 37 25.12 -14.00 -11.14
C ASP A 37 24.57 -15.40 -10.90
N ASN A 38 25.36 -16.32 -10.34
CA ASN A 38 24.89 -17.65 -9.91
C ASN A 38 23.91 -17.55 -8.75
N TYR A 39 24.17 -16.66 -7.77
CA TYR A 39 23.26 -16.40 -6.66
C TYR A 39 21.95 -15.77 -7.14
N LEU A 40 22.02 -14.77 -8.02
CA LEU A 40 20.86 -14.16 -8.66
C LEU A 40 20.10 -15.20 -9.48
N SER A 41 20.76 -16.01 -10.31
CA SER A 41 20.13 -17.06 -11.10
C SER A 41 19.41 -18.09 -10.21
N ALA A 42 20.03 -18.49 -9.10
CA ALA A 42 19.42 -19.39 -8.11
C ALA A 42 18.22 -18.76 -7.37
N LYS A 43 18.25 -17.44 -7.11
CA LYS A 43 17.18 -16.71 -6.39
C LYS A 43 16.08 -16.12 -7.29
N THR A 44 16.37 -15.83 -8.56
CA THR A 44 15.42 -15.28 -9.54
C THR A 44 14.41 -16.32 -10.03
N GLN A 45 14.62 -17.60 -9.73
CA GLN A 45 13.64 -18.66 -9.97
C GLN A 45 12.41 -18.57 -9.05
N THR A 46 12.48 -17.82 -7.94
CA THR A 46 11.34 -17.60 -7.04
C THR A 46 10.49 -16.42 -7.52
N ARG A 47 9.41 -16.71 -8.25
CA ARG A 47 8.40 -15.70 -8.62
C ARG A 47 7.43 -15.47 -7.47
N LEU A 48 7.45 -14.27 -6.90
CA LEU A 48 6.47 -13.85 -5.90
C LEU A 48 5.11 -13.56 -6.53
N GLN A 49 4.04 -13.81 -5.78
CA GLN A 49 2.69 -13.53 -6.23
C GLN A 49 2.43 -12.01 -6.18
N CYS A 50 1.79 -11.48 -7.24
CA CYS A 50 1.39 -10.09 -7.29
C CYS A 50 0.25 -9.84 -6.29
N PHE A 51 0.45 -8.95 -5.32
CA PHE A 51 -0.54 -8.61 -4.30
C PHE A 51 -1.87 -8.08 -4.86
N ALA A 52 -1.81 -7.26 -5.92
CA ALA A 52 -3.00 -6.60 -6.46
C ALA A 52 -4.03 -7.60 -7.01
N HIS A 53 -3.59 -8.68 -7.67
CA HIS A 53 -4.51 -9.59 -8.35
C HIS A 53 -5.40 -10.39 -7.37
N PRO A 54 -4.85 -11.08 -6.35
CA PRO A 54 -5.66 -11.75 -5.33
C PRO A 54 -6.55 -10.79 -4.55
N LEU A 55 -6.09 -9.56 -4.25
CA LEU A 55 -6.94 -8.54 -3.60
C LEU A 55 -8.18 -8.21 -4.44
N GLN A 56 -8.02 -8.08 -5.76
CA GLN A 56 -9.16 -7.89 -6.68
C GLN A 56 -10.11 -9.08 -6.70
N LEU A 57 -9.59 -10.32 -6.60
CA LEU A 57 -10.43 -11.52 -6.49
C LEU A 57 -11.26 -11.53 -5.21
N VAL A 58 -10.66 -11.16 -4.06
CA VAL A 58 -11.36 -11.07 -2.77
C VAL A 58 -12.59 -10.16 -2.88
N ILE A 59 -12.38 -8.97 -3.43
CA ILE A 59 -13.44 -7.95 -3.55
C ILE A 59 -14.50 -8.40 -4.56
N GLY A 60 -14.06 -8.99 -5.68
CA GLY A 60 -14.93 -9.54 -6.70
C GLY A 60 -15.86 -10.63 -6.14
N ASP A 61 -15.34 -11.55 -5.34
CA ASP A 61 -16.12 -12.62 -4.71
C ASP A 61 -17.14 -12.04 -3.71
N GLY A 62 -16.72 -11.10 -2.85
CA GLY A 62 -17.62 -10.46 -1.89
C GLY A 62 -18.79 -9.73 -2.55
N ILE A 63 -18.51 -8.94 -3.61
CA ILE A 63 -19.55 -8.19 -4.32
C ILE A 63 -20.51 -9.14 -5.07
N LYS A 64 -19.99 -10.19 -5.72
CA LYS A 64 -20.81 -11.17 -6.45
C LYS A 64 -21.84 -11.87 -5.55
N ASP A 65 -21.45 -12.18 -4.32
CA ASP A 65 -22.33 -12.85 -3.35
C ASP A 65 -23.39 -11.91 -2.75
N THR A 66 -23.21 -10.59 -2.89
CA THR A 66 -24.04 -9.58 -2.23
C THR A 66 -25.09 -9.01 -3.17
N LYS A 67 -26.09 -9.82 -3.53
CA LYS A 67 -27.17 -9.40 -4.44
C LYS A 67 -28.13 -8.35 -3.86
N VAL A 68 -28.15 -8.21 -2.52
CA VAL A 68 -29.10 -7.35 -1.81
C VAL A 68 -28.89 -5.86 -2.08
N VAL A 69 -27.72 -5.46 -2.57
CA VAL A 69 -27.39 -4.06 -2.90
C VAL A 69 -27.65 -3.71 -4.37
N ASN A 70 -27.94 -4.68 -5.24
CA ASN A 70 -28.02 -4.46 -6.69
C ASN A 70 -29.06 -3.41 -7.10
N ALA A 71 -30.20 -3.36 -6.40
CA ALA A 71 -31.22 -2.34 -6.65
C ALA A 71 -30.69 -0.93 -6.33
N ALA A 72 -29.98 -0.79 -5.22
CA ALA A 72 -29.37 0.47 -4.80
C ALA A 72 -28.25 0.91 -5.77
N LEU A 73 -27.40 -0.04 -6.22
CA LEU A 73 -26.38 0.23 -7.23
C LEU A 73 -27.00 0.71 -8.56
N ALA A 74 -28.07 0.06 -9.02
CA ALA A 74 -28.75 0.46 -10.24
C ALA A 74 -29.31 1.89 -10.15
N LYS A 75 -29.86 2.28 -8.99
CA LYS A 75 -30.31 3.66 -8.74
C LYS A 75 -29.15 4.65 -8.74
N ALA A 76 -28.02 4.33 -8.12
CA ALA A 76 -26.82 5.17 -8.14
C ALA A 76 -26.30 5.39 -9.57
N SER A 77 -26.28 4.34 -10.40
CA SER A 77 -25.89 4.46 -11.80
C SER A 77 -26.88 5.27 -12.63
N ARG A 78 -28.20 5.15 -12.38
CA ARG A 78 -29.23 5.98 -13.01
C ARG A 78 -29.09 7.45 -12.61
N LEU A 79 -28.87 7.73 -11.33
CA LEU A 79 -28.66 9.07 -10.82
C LEU A 79 -27.45 9.74 -11.50
N SER A 80 -26.31 9.04 -11.56
CA SER A 80 -25.13 9.54 -12.28
C SER A 80 -25.44 9.77 -13.76
N SER A 81 -26.18 8.86 -14.40
CA SER A 81 -26.58 9.02 -15.80
C SER A 81 -27.44 10.27 -16.02
N LEU A 82 -28.43 10.53 -15.16
CA LEU A 82 -29.27 11.73 -15.21
C LEU A 82 -28.44 13.01 -15.06
N LEU A 83 -27.46 13.02 -14.16
CA LEU A 83 -26.55 14.16 -13.95
C LEU A 83 -25.63 14.41 -15.15
N HIS A 84 -25.34 13.38 -15.94
CA HIS A 84 -24.53 13.52 -17.15
C HIS A 84 -25.33 13.86 -18.40
N THR A 85 -26.62 13.50 -18.46
CA THR A 85 -27.46 13.70 -19.67
C THR A 85 -28.36 14.93 -19.58
N SER A 86 -28.74 15.38 -18.39
CA SER A 86 -29.67 16.50 -18.20
C SER A 86 -28.98 17.71 -17.58
N THR A 87 -28.82 18.77 -18.36
CA THR A 87 -28.22 20.04 -17.90
C THR A 87 -29.03 20.67 -16.76
N SER A 88 -30.36 20.67 -16.88
CA SER A 88 -31.23 21.26 -15.85
C SER A 88 -31.19 20.49 -14.52
N PHE A 89 -31.02 19.17 -14.58
CA PHE A 89 -30.87 18.35 -13.39
C PHE A 89 -29.49 18.54 -12.75
N LYS A 90 -28.45 18.67 -13.58
CA LYS A 90 -27.09 18.96 -13.12
C LYS A 90 -27.00 20.32 -12.42
N GLU A 91 -27.59 21.38 -12.97
CA GLU A 91 -27.61 22.72 -12.38
C GLU A 91 -28.23 22.69 -10.97
N LYS A 92 -29.35 21.99 -10.79
CA LYS A 92 -29.97 21.80 -9.45
C LYS A 92 -29.07 20.99 -8.51
N PHE A 93 -28.33 20.02 -9.03
CA PHE A 93 -27.42 19.21 -8.23
C PHE A 93 -26.17 19.99 -7.75
N GLU A 94 -25.78 21.06 -8.43
CA GLU A 94 -24.66 21.90 -7.99
C GLU A 94 -24.94 22.60 -6.63
N GLU A 95 -26.21 22.71 -6.23
CA GLU A 95 -26.61 23.18 -4.88
C GLU A 95 -26.10 22.28 -3.74
N PHE A 96 -25.70 21.03 -4.05
CA PHE A 96 -25.09 20.12 -3.09
C PHE A 96 -23.58 20.40 -2.89
N GLY A 97 -23.01 21.39 -3.58
CA GLY A 97 -21.59 21.71 -3.53
C GLY A 97 -20.70 20.72 -4.28
N GLN A 98 -21.30 19.85 -5.12
CA GLN A 98 -20.62 18.86 -5.93
C GLN A 98 -20.90 19.10 -7.42
N ARG A 99 -19.89 18.91 -8.28
CA ARG A 99 -20.04 19.08 -9.74
C ARG A 99 -20.84 17.96 -10.42
N GLY A 100 -21.10 16.87 -9.70
CA GLY A 100 -21.79 15.69 -10.19
C GLY A 100 -21.36 14.42 -9.48
N ILE A 101 -21.99 13.31 -9.84
CA ILE A 101 -21.67 11.97 -9.32
C ILE A 101 -20.97 11.19 -10.43
N PRO A 102 -19.75 10.67 -10.19
CA PRO A 102 -19.00 10.00 -11.23
C PRO A 102 -19.72 8.73 -11.70
N ALA A 103 -19.64 8.44 -12.99
CA ALA A 103 -20.14 7.20 -13.56
C ALA A 103 -19.31 6.00 -13.06
N SER A 104 -20.00 4.95 -12.63
CA SER A 104 -19.38 3.67 -12.32
C SER A 104 -19.12 2.88 -13.60
N VAL A 105 -17.96 2.25 -13.69
CA VAL A 105 -17.66 1.21 -14.67
C VAL A 105 -17.96 -0.13 -14.01
N THR A 106 -18.97 -0.86 -14.51
CA THR A 106 -19.47 -2.11 -13.93
C THR A 106 -18.38 -3.16 -13.70
N THR A 107 -17.31 -3.14 -14.50
CA THR A 107 -16.19 -4.08 -14.42
C THR A 107 -15.10 -3.67 -13.41
N ARG A 108 -15.17 -2.47 -12.80
CA ARG A 108 -14.14 -1.96 -11.87
C ARG A 108 -14.78 -1.41 -10.60
N TRP A 109 -14.68 -2.17 -9.52
CA TRP A 109 -15.32 -1.80 -8.25
C TRP A 109 -14.78 -0.49 -7.65
N ASN A 110 -13.52 -0.07 -7.88
CA ASN A 110 -13.03 1.24 -7.39
C ASN A 110 -13.90 2.39 -7.93
N SER A 111 -14.32 2.31 -9.20
CA SER A 111 -15.20 3.33 -9.78
C SER A 111 -16.60 3.30 -9.17
N THR A 112 -17.09 2.11 -8.80
CA THR A 112 -18.35 1.94 -8.08
C THR A 112 -18.25 2.52 -6.67
N LEU A 113 -17.19 2.21 -5.92
CA LEU A 113 -16.95 2.78 -4.59
C LEU A 113 -16.89 4.31 -4.63
N ARG A 114 -16.18 4.90 -5.60
CA ARG A 114 -16.15 6.37 -5.78
C ARG A 114 -17.54 6.95 -6.06
N GLN A 115 -18.32 6.32 -6.93
CA GLN A 115 -19.70 6.73 -7.20
C GLN A 115 -20.53 6.71 -5.91
N LEU A 116 -20.48 5.61 -5.15
CA LEU A 116 -21.25 5.47 -3.93
C LEU A 116 -20.83 6.45 -2.84
N LYS A 117 -19.53 6.74 -2.69
CA LYS A 117 -19.01 7.80 -1.80
C LYS A 117 -19.60 9.17 -2.16
N SER A 118 -19.68 9.51 -3.45
CA SER A 118 -20.35 10.74 -3.90
C SER A 118 -21.86 10.75 -3.62
N VAL A 119 -22.54 9.60 -3.77
CA VAL A 119 -23.97 9.49 -3.42
C VAL A 119 -24.19 9.73 -1.92
N VAL A 120 -23.47 9.02 -1.03
CA VAL A 120 -23.73 9.10 0.42
C VAL A 120 -23.26 10.40 1.07
N SER A 121 -22.40 11.16 0.39
CA SER A 121 -22.02 12.52 0.83
C SER A 121 -23.10 13.56 0.55
N CYS A 122 -24.12 13.23 -0.24
CA CYS A 122 -25.29 14.07 -0.43
C CYS A 122 -26.26 13.97 0.76
N ASP A 123 -26.99 15.05 1.05
CA ASP A 123 -28.12 14.99 1.97
C ASP A 123 -29.27 14.18 1.35
N GLN A 124 -29.66 13.08 2.00
CA GLN A 124 -30.67 12.15 1.50
C GLN A 124 -32.03 12.82 1.26
N LEU A 125 -32.46 13.73 2.15
CA LEU A 125 -33.77 14.37 2.07
C LEU A 125 -33.78 15.37 0.92
N LYS A 126 -32.71 16.18 0.77
CA LYS A 126 -32.58 17.11 -0.35
C LYS A 126 -32.52 16.36 -1.68
N LEU A 127 -31.73 15.28 -1.75
CA LEU A 127 -31.61 14.47 -2.97
C LEU A 127 -32.95 13.82 -3.36
N THR A 128 -33.70 13.33 -2.36
CA THR A 128 -35.04 12.76 -2.57
C THR A 128 -35.99 13.81 -3.16
N ARG A 129 -36.06 15.01 -2.57
CA ARG A 129 -36.90 16.10 -3.07
C ARG A 129 -36.54 16.48 -4.50
N MET A 130 -35.24 16.66 -4.78
CA MET A 130 -34.78 17.00 -6.13
C MET A 130 -35.19 15.95 -7.17
N LEU A 131 -35.11 14.66 -6.83
CA LEU A 131 -35.54 13.57 -7.69
C LEU A 131 -37.06 13.55 -7.89
N GLU A 132 -37.83 13.80 -6.84
CA GLU A 132 -39.29 13.86 -6.92
C GLU A 132 -39.78 15.05 -7.77
N ASP A 133 -39.21 16.23 -7.56
CA ASP A 133 -39.51 17.45 -8.33
C ASP A 133 -39.11 17.32 -9.81
N GLY A 134 -38.07 16.53 -10.08
CA GLY A 134 -37.63 16.16 -11.44
C GLY A 134 -38.46 15.05 -12.08
N GLY A 135 -39.44 14.46 -11.38
CA GLY A 135 -40.25 13.36 -11.90
C GLY A 135 -39.55 11.99 -11.92
N HIS A 136 -38.39 11.85 -11.27
CA HIS A 136 -37.55 10.64 -11.25
C HIS A 136 -37.75 9.78 -9.99
N LYS A 137 -39.01 9.50 -9.65
CA LYS A 137 -39.39 8.77 -8.43
C LYS A 137 -38.81 7.35 -8.36
N GLU A 138 -38.57 6.71 -9.50
CA GLU A 138 -37.94 5.39 -9.62
C GLU A 138 -36.47 5.37 -9.19
N THR A 139 -35.83 6.53 -9.14
CA THR A 139 -34.41 6.70 -8.76
C THR A 139 -34.26 7.12 -7.29
N VAL A 140 -35.38 7.35 -6.58
CA VAL A 140 -35.37 7.65 -5.14
C VAL A 140 -34.93 6.43 -4.33
N PHE A 141 -33.98 6.64 -3.42
CA PHE A 141 -33.49 5.60 -2.51
C PHE A 141 -34.42 5.45 -1.32
N THR A 142 -34.84 4.21 -1.05
CA THR A 142 -35.48 3.88 0.22
C THR A 142 -34.49 4.03 1.38
N ALA A 143 -35.00 4.22 2.61
CA ALA A 143 -34.15 4.26 3.80
C ALA A 143 -33.27 3.01 3.94
N ARG A 144 -33.78 1.84 3.54
CA ARG A 144 -33.02 0.59 3.53
C ARG A 144 -31.87 0.63 2.52
N GLU A 145 -32.15 0.99 1.27
CA GLU A 145 -31.13 1.07 0.21
C GLU A 145 -30.05 2.09 0.55
N TRP A 146 -30.42 3.24 1.11
CA TRP A 146 -29.46 4.27 1.52
C TRP A 146 -28.51 3.76 2.60
N ASN A 147 -29.04 3.09 3.63
CA ASN A 147 -28.22 2.50 4.69
C ASN A 147 -27.37 1.33 4.20
N GLN A 148 -27.86 0.55 3.22
CA GLN A 148 -27.06 -0.47 2.55
C GLN A 148 -25.88 0.12 1.79
N ILE A 149 -26.04 1.26 1.10
CA ILE A 149 -24.93 1.93 0.42
C ILE A 149 -23.92 2.45 1.46
N LYS A 150 -24.37 3.03 2.57
CA LYS A 150 -23.48 3.47 3.66
C LYS A 150 -22.64 2.32 4.20
N GLU A 151 -23.28 1.23 4.62
CA GLU A 151 -22.56 0.03 5.09
C GLU A 151 -21.59 -0.50 4.02
N LEU A 152 -21.98 -0.48 2.74
CA LEU A 152 -21.12 -0.95 1.64
C LEU A 152 -19.88 -0.08 1.47
N VAL A 153 -20.05 1.25 1.55
CA VAL A 153 -18.95 2.21 1.46
C VAL A 153 -18.00 2.04 2.64
N ASP A 154 -18.53 1.91 3.85
CA ASP A 154 -17.74 1.79 5.08
C ASP A 154 -16.91 0.49 5.06
N VAL A 155 -17.50 -0.64 4.66
CA VAL A 155 -16.83 -1.94 4.56
C VAL A 155 -15.78 -1.99 3.44
N LEU A 156 -16.08 -1.39 2.28
CA LEU A 156 -15.18 -1.46 1.12
C LEU A 156 -14.13 -0.33 1.08
N GLN A 157 -14.23 0.67 1.95
CA GLN A 157 -13.28 1.79 1.94
C GLN A 157 -11.82 1.35 2.15
N PRO A 158 -11.47 0.53 3.17
CA PRO A 158 -10.10 0.07 3.35
C PRO A 158 -9.59 -0.78 2.20
N PHE A 159 -10.46 -1.55 1.53
CA PHE A 159 -10.12 -2.28 0.31
C PHE A 159 -9.78 -1.32 -0.83
N GLY A 160 -10.52 -0.20 -0.93
CA GLY A 160 -10.24 0.96 -1.77
C GLY A 160 -8.80 1.43 -1.62
N GLU A 161 -8.46 1.78 -0.40
CA GLU A 161 -7.15 2.30 -0.01
C GLU A 161 -6.03 1.26 -0.28
N ALA A 162 -6.26 0.00 0.05
CA ALA A 162 -5.33 -1.11 -0.24
C ALA A 162 -5.07 -1.29 -1.74
N THR A 163 -6.08 -1.05 -2.57
CA THR A 163 -5.95 -1.17 -4.02
C THR A 163 -5.26 0.03 -4.63
N ASP A 164 -5.60 1.23 -4.18
CA ASP A 164 -4.92 2.45 -4.62
C ASP A 164 -3.45 2.42 -4.20
N LEU A 165 -3.15 1.87 -3.01
CA LEU A 165 -1.80 1.51 -2.61
C LEU A 165 -1.19 0.62 -3.70
N SER A 166 -1.77 -0.57 -3.98
CA SER A 166 -1.27 -1.57 -4.96
C SER A 166 -1.00 -1.04 -6.38
N GLN A 167 -1.66 0.04 -6.78
CA GLN A 167 -1.52 0.67 -8.10
C GLN A 167 -0.45 1.78 -8.13
N GLY A 168 0.03 2.24 -6.97
CA GLY A 168 1.08 3.23 -6.89
C GLY A 168 2.45 2.63 -7.23
N GLU A 169 2.95 2.90 -8.44
CA GLU A 169 4.28 2.46 -8.93
C GLU A 169 5.45 2.83 -8.00
N LYS A 170 5.25 3.78 -7.08
CA LYS A 170 6.29 4.31 -6.19
C LYS A 170 6.16 3.88 -4.72
N LEU A 171 5.09 3.17 -4.33
CA LEU A 171 4.73 3.03 -2.91
C LEU A 171 4.44 1.61 -2.42
N VAL A 172 4.17 0.63 -3.30
CA VAL A 172 3.93 -0.74 -2.81
C VAL A 172 5.22 -1.49 -2.74
N THR A 173 5.82 -1.41 -1.56
CA THR A 173 6.84 -2.35 -1.13
C THR A 173 6.14 -3.61 -0.60
N ILE A 174 6.78 -4.75 -0.82
CA ILE A 174 6.38 -6.05 -0.27
C ILE A 174 6.13 -6.01 1.25
N SER A 175 6.76 -5.06 1.96
CA SER A 175 6.55 -4.79 3.38
C SER A 175 5.13 -4.37 3.76
N ALA A 176 4.36 -3.76 2.85
CA ALA A 176 3.00 -3.32 3.13
C ALA A 176 1.96 -4.44 3.01
N VAL A 177 2.31 -5.59 2.42
CA VAL A 177 1.37 -6.69 2.16
C VAL A 177 0.81 -7.26 3.46
N VAL A 178 1.67 -7.64 4.41
CA VAL A 178 1.24 -8.27 5.67
C VAL A 178 0.40 -7.31 6.54
N PRO A 179 0.84 -6.07 6.82
CA PRO A 179 0.03 -5.11 7.57
C PRO A 179 -1.33 -4.86 6.91
N CYS A 180 -1.35 -4.69 5.59
CA CYS A 180 -2.59 -4.44 4.86
C CYS A 180 -3.58 -5.60 4.99
N ILE A 181 -3.16 -6.84 4.76
CA ILE A 181 -4.05 -8.01 4.81
C ILE A 181 -4.61 -8.25 6.22
N LEU A 182 -3.76 -8.13 7.24
CA LEU A 182 -4.20 -8.30 8.62
C LEU A 182 -5.14 -7.18 9.06
N SER A 183 -4.85 -5.94 8.67
CA SER A 183 -5.73 -4.80 8.97
C SER A 183 -7.08 -4.90 8.26
N LEU A 184 -7.12 -5.39 7.02
CA LEU A 184 -8.37 -5.69 6.31
C LEU A 184 -9.16 -6.79 7.03
N ASN A 185 -8.51 -7.86 7.50
CA ASN A 185 -9.19 -8.91 8.27
C ASN A 185 -9.73 -8.39 9.61
N HIS A 186 -8.94 -7.59 10.32
CA HIS A 186 -9.36 -6.93 11.57
C HIS A 186 -10.56 -6.00 11.33
N HIS A 187 -10.52 -5.19 10.26
CA HIS A 187 -11.63 -4.34 9.86
C HIS A 187 -12.91 -5.13 9.59
N LEU A 188 -12.82 -6.26 8.89
CA LEU A 188 -13.97 -7.14 8.65
C LEU A 188 -14.51 -7.74 9.95
N GLU A 189 -13.63 -8.14 10.88
CA GLU A 189 -14.04 -8.68 12.19
C GLU A 189 -14.85 -7.66 12.98
N ASN A 190 -14.35 -6.41 13.06
CA ASN A 190 -15.04 -5.32 13.75
C ASN A 190 -16.40 -4.99 13.14
N HIS A 191 -16.58 -5.26 11.84
CA HIS A 191 -17.85 -5.00 11.17
C HIS A 191 -18.88 -6.13 11.31
N LYS A 192 -18.51 -7.32 11.79
CA LYS A 192 -19.44 -8.46 11.90
C LYS A 192 -20.64 -8.15 12.79
N GLU A 193 -20.42 -7.41 13.88
CA GLU A 193 -21.45 -7.07 14.86
C GLU A 193 -22.14 -5.74 14.54
N SER A 194 -21.51 -4.87 13.74
CA SER A 194 -22.03 -3.53 13.44
C SER A 194 -22.96 -3.49 12.23
N VAL A 195 -22.75 -4.36 11.22
CA VAL A 195 -23.58 -4.32 10.00
C VAL A 195 -24.94 -4.96 10.19
N ARG A 196 -25.96 -4.31 9.65
CA ARG A 196 -27.35 -4.78 9.69
C ARG A 196 -27.77 -5.48 8.41
N TYR A 197 -27.27 -5.04 7.26
CA TYR A 197 -27.74 -5.52 5.96
C TYR A 197 -26.69 -6.36 5.22
N LEU A 198 -25.41 -6.13 5.47
CA LEU A 198 -24.30 -6.68 4.68
C LEU A 198 -23.49 -7.78 5.37
N GLY A 199 -24.06 -8.48 6.36
CA GLY A 199 -23.35 -9.59 7.03
C GLY A 199 -22.91 -10.71 6.07
N GLY A 200 -23.64 -10.94 4.98
CA GLY A 200 -23.23 -11.88 3.93
C GLY A 200 -21.98 -11.42 3.16
N LEU A 201 -21.88 -10.12 2.86
CA LEU A 201 -20.71 -9.51 2.22
C LEU A 201 -19.47 -9.71 3.07
N ILE A 202 -19.54 -9.39 4.37
CA ILE A 202 -18.41 -9.51 5.29
C ILE A 202 -17.90 -10.94 5.33
N ARG A 203 -18.80 -11.92 5.48
CA ARG A 203 -18.41 -13.34 5.51
C ARG A 203 -17.76 -13.78 4.20
N SER A 204 -18.28 -13.34 3.06
CA SER A 204 -17.71 -13.68 1.75
C SER A 204 -16.34 -13.03 1.54
N LEU A 205 -16.20 -11.73 1.86
CA LEU A 205 -14.92 -11.01 1.83
C LEU A 205 -13.89 -11.68 2.74
N GLN A 206 -14.26 -11.98 3.99
CA GLN A 206 -13.32 -12.57 4.95
C GLN A 206 -12.89 -13.97 4.52
N LYS A 207 -13.84 -14.80 4.06
CA LYS A 207 -13.53 -16.14 3.55
C LYS A 207 -12.60 -16.08 2.32
N SER A 208 -12.88 -15.18 1.38
CA SER A 208 -12.02 -15.04 0.20
C SER A 208 -10.65 -14.48 0.59
N LEU A 209 -10.58 -13.49 1.49
CA LEU A 209 -9.33 -12.92 2.01
C LEU A 209 -8.45 -13.99 2.66
N GLN A 210 -9.02 -14.79 3.56
CA GLN A 210 -8.29 -15.87 4.23
C GLN A 210 -7.80 -16.94 3.26
N ARG A 211 -8.61 -17.30 2.25
CA ARG A 211 -8.22 -18.28 1.22
C ARG A 211 -7.10 -17.74 0.30
N GLN A 212 -7.19 -16.49 -0.13
CA GLN A 212 -6.24 -15.92 -1.09
C GLN A 212 -4.87 -15.60 -0.45
N PHE A 213 -4.84 -15.39 0.87
CA PHE A 213 -3.63 -15.05 1.62
C PHE A 213 -3.34 -16.05 2.75
N GLU A 214 -3.75 -17.30 2.56
CA GLU A 214 -3.72 -18.35 3.59
C GLU A 214 -2.35 -18.51 4.25
N GLY A 215 -1.27 -18.45 3.46
CA GLY A 215 0.09 -18.55 3.97
C GLY A 215 0.45 -17.45 4.97
N ILE A 216 -0.07 -16.22 4.81
CA ILE A 216 0.12 -15.15 5.80
C ILE A 216 -0.56 -15.52 7.11
N PHE A 217 -1.83 -15.94 7.06
CA PHE A 217 -2.61 -16.28 8.25
C PHE A 217 -2.04 -17.49 9.02
N VAL A 218 -1.52 -18.48 8.30
CA VAL A 218 -0.81 -19.62 8.90
C VAL A 218 0.49 -19.17 9.55
N ASN A 219 1.31 -18.37 8.85
CA ASN A 219 2.58 -17.90 9.39
C ASN A 219 2.42 -17.03 10.66
N VAL A 220 1.33 -16.25 10.76
CA VAL A 220 1.02 -15.48 11.97
C VAL A 220 0.20 -16.26 13.01
N ARG A 221 -0.05 -17.55 12.78
CA ARG A 221 -0.78 -18.48 13.68
C ARG A 221 -2.22 -18.05 13.99
N ILE A 222 -2.90 -17.46 13.01
CA ILE A 222 -4.35 -17.17 13.09
C ILE A 222 -5.16 -18.38 12.61
N THR A 223 -4.64 -19.15 11.65
CA THR A 223 -5.28 -20.34 11.09
C THR A 223 -4.39 -21.57 11.32
N ASP A 224 -5.01 -22.73 11.58
CA ASP A 224 -4.29 -23.99 11.76
C ASP A 224 -3.61 -24.49 10.48
N GLU A 225 -2.45 -25.12 10.62
CA GLU A 225 -1.71 -25.78 9.55
C GLU A 225 -2.44 -27.05 9.08
N GLN A 226 -3.25 -26.95 8.03
CA GLN A 226 -3.97 -28.10 7.45
C GLN A 226 -3.30 -28.67 6.21
N ASN A 227 -2.48 -27.86 5.52
CA ASN A 227 -1.87 -28.17 4.23
C ASN A 227 -0.34 -27.98 4.30
N ASP A 228 0.39 -28.50 3.30
CA ASP A 228 1.83 -28.24 3.16
C ASP A 228 2.07 -26.73 2.96
N VAL A 229 2.65 -26.09 3.99
CA VAL A 229 2.84 -24.63 4.10
C VAL A 229 3.59 -24.07 2.88
N ALA A 230 4.51 -24.84 2.29
CA ALA A 230 5.27 -24.42 1.12
C ALA A 230 4.43 -24.20 -0.14
N THR A 231 3.22 -24.77 -0.20
CA THR A 231 2.31 -24.67 -1.35
C THR A 231 1.24 -23.58 -1.19
N LEU A 232 1.12 -23.01 0.01
CA LEU A 232 0.09 -22.01 0.32
C LEU A 232 0.40 -20.66 -0.35
N PRO A 233 -0.64 -19.92 -0.78
CA PRO A 233 -0.44 -18.59 -1.34
C PRO A 233 0.11 -17.63 -0.27
N PHE A 234 1.09 -16.82 -0.64
CA PHE A 234 1.78 -15.88 0.26
C PHE A 234 2.42 -16.51 1.52
N SER A 235 2.86 -17.77 1.45
CA SER A 235 3.53 -18.43 2.58
C SER A 235 5.01 -18.11 2.72
N ASP A 236 5.63 -17.47 1.73
CA ASP A 236 7.04 -17.11 1.76
C ASP A 236 7.35 -16.22 2.99
N PRO A 237 8.29 -16.63 3.88
CA PRO A 237 8.65 -15.84 5.04
C PRO A 237 9.13 -14.42 4.72
N LEU A 238 9.58 -14.17 3.48
CA LEU A 238 9.98 -12.85 2.99
C LEU A 238 8.92 -11.77 3.23
N TYR A 239 7.63 -12.09 3.11
CA TYR A 239 6.54 -11.13 3.37
C TYR A 239 6.58 -10.61 4.82
N LEU A 240 6.85 -11.48 5.79
CA LEU A 240 6.93 -11.12 7.20
C LEU A 240 8.22 -10.37 7.53
N LYS A 241 9.35 -10.81 6.94
CA LYS A 241 10.64 -10.13 7.11
C LYS A 241 10.57 -8.71 6.58
N ALA A 242 10.04 -8.54 5.37
CA ALA A 242 9.88 -7.23 4.77
C ALA A 242 9.00 -6.31 5.62
N ALA A 243 7.86 -6.82 6.12
CA ALA A 243 6.97 -6.04 6.98
C ALA A 243 7.63 -5.63 8.31
N LEU A 244 8.46 -6.50 8.90
CA LEU A 244 9.17 -6.21 10.13
C LEU A 244 10.35 -5.24 9.93
N LEU A 245 11.06 -5.35 8.81
CA LEU A 245 12.22 -4.52 8.48
C LEU A 245 11.85 -3.11 8.00
N ASP A 246 10.60 -2.88 7.61
CA ASP A 246 10.11 -1.55 7.23
C ASP A 246 9.87 -0.67 8.46
N PRO A 247 10.57 0.47 8.60
CA PRO A 247 10.43 1.37 9.74
C PRO A 247 9.03 1.95 9.91
N SER A 248 8.22 1.99 8.84
CA SER A 248 6.85 2.51 8.86
C SER A 248 5.90 1.57 9.59
N PHE A 249 6.21 0.27 9.65
CA PHE A 249 5.35 -0.75 10.25
C PHE A 249 6.00 -1.42 11.48
N GLY A 250 7.24 -1.90 11.36
CA GLY A 250 7.96 -2.60 12.42
C GLY A 250 7.14 -3.74 13.01
N THR A 251 6.85 -3.67 14.32
CA THR A 251 6.02 -4.66 15.05
C THR A 251 4.58 -4.19 15.30
N MET A 252 4.20 -3.01 14.79
CA MET A 252 2.89 -2.40 15.08
C MET A 252 1.75 -3.27 14.56
N TRP A 253 1.91 -3.85 13.37
CA TRP A 253 0.92 -4.74 12.77
C TRP A 253 0.71 -6.04 13.56
N LEU A 254 1.75 -6.56 14.26
CA LEU A 254 1.60 -7.69 15.18
C LEU A 254 0.75 -7.31 16.40
N THR A 255 0.90 -6.08 16.87
CA THR A 255 0.20 -5.61 18.08
C THR A 255 -1.26 -5.32 17.79
N HIS A 256 -1.55 -4.62 16.68
CA HIS A 256 -2.87 -4.09 16.38
C HIS A 256 -3.73 -5.01 15.50
N ASP A 257 -3.14 -5.67 14.50
CA ASP A 257 -3.91 -6.35 13.46
C ASP A 257 -3.93 -7.88 13.59
N VAL A 258 -2.99 -8.47 14.34
CA VAL A 258 -3.04 -9.90 14.67
C VAL A 258 -4.03 -10.15 15.80
N LEU A 259 -5.16 -10.75 15.44
CA LEU A 259 -6.23 -11.14 16.36
C LEU A 259 -5.90 -12.43 17.12
N ALA A 260 -4.80 -12.43 17.87
CA ALA A 260 -4.36 -13.55 18.69
C ALA A 260 -3.92 -13.09 20.10
N PRO A 261 -3.96 -13.99 21.10
CA PRO A 261 -3.33 -13.80 22.40
C PRO A 261 -1.87 -13.29 22.33
N GLU A 262 -1.45 -12.52 23.34
CA GLU A 262 -0.14 -11.85 23.36
C GLU A 262 1.04 -12.83 23.26
N ASN A 263 0.92 -14.00 23.88
CA ASN A 263 1.94 -15.07 23.78
C ASN A 263 2.16 -15.56 22.34
N ILE A 264 1.12 -15.54 21.50
CA ILE A 264 1.23 -15.90 20.09
C ILE A 264 1.93 -14.78 19.33
N LYS A 265 1.58 -13.52 19.59
CA LYS A 265 2.24 -12.35 18.97
C LYS A 265 3.73 -12.30 19.29
N GLU A 266 4.10 -12.53 20.55
CA GLU A 266 5.49 -12.61 21.00
C GLU A 266 6.24 -13.76 20.30
N ALA A 267 5.62 -14.94 20.21
CA ALA A 267 6.21 -16.09 19.53
C ALA A 267 6.43 -15.85 18.03
N VAL A 268 5.47 -15.22 17.35
CA VAL A 268 5.61 -14.82 15.93
C VAL A 268 6.71 -13.77 15.78
N SER A 269 6.76 -12.75 16.65
CA SER A 269 7.83 -11.74 16.63
C SER A 269 9.21 -12.37 16.80
N ALA A 270 9.37 -13.28 17.77
CA ALA A 270 10.61 -14.01 17.99
C ALA A 270 10.98 -14.90 16.79
N MET A 271 9.99 -15.57 16.19
CA MET A 271 10.20 -16.39 14.99
C MET A 271 10.73 -15.55 13.83
N ILE A 272 10.12 -14.41 13.51
CA ILE A 272 10.56 -13.55 12.40
C ILE A 272 11.97 -13.01 12.67
N LYS A 273 12.28 -12.56 13.89
CA LYS A 273 13.63 -12.10 14.27
C LYS A 273 14.68 -13.18 14.06
N ASN A 274 14.40 -14.41 14.49
CA ASN A 274 15.31 -15.54 14.27
C ASN A 274 15.50 -15.86 12.78
N LEU A 275 14.45 -15.73 11.97
CA LEU A 275 14.55 -15.94 10.51
C LEU A 275 15.39 -14.88 9.81
N ILE A 276 15.45 -13.66 10.34
CA ILE A 276 16.33 -12.60 9.84
C ILE A 276 17.77 -12.92 10.22
N LEU A 277 18.03 -13.18 11.51
CA LEU A 277 19.38 -13.45 12.02
C LEU A 277 20.04 -14.71 11.42
N LYS A 278 19.25 -15.73 11.05
CA LYS A 278 19.77 -16.95 10.42
C LYS A 278 20.27 -16.73 8.98
N GLU A 279 19.80 -15.70 8.29
CA GLU A 279 20.30 -15.38 6.94
C GLU A 279 21.68 -14.71 6.96
N ASP A 280 22.04 -14.04 8.06
CA ASP A 280 23.35 -13.43 8.27
C ASP A 280 24.48 -14.45 8.53
N CYS A 281 24.15 -15.73 8.77
CA CYS A 281 25.13 -16.78 9.10
C CYS A 281 25.54 -17.69 7.93
N LYS A 282 25.24 -17.35 6.67
CA LYS A 282 25.84 -18.08 5.55
C LYS A 282 27.31 -17.67 5.42
N PRO A 283 28.28 -18.61 5.55
CA PRO A 283 29.69 -18.26 5.57
C PRO A 283 30.10 -17.70 4.20
N THR A 284 30.56 -16.46 4.19
CA THR A 284 31.47 -15.93 3.16
C THR A 284 32.69 -16.87 3.12
N PRO A 285 33.18 -17.30 1.94
CA PRO A 285 34.39 -18.12 1.89
C PRO A 285 35.53 -17.32 2.50
N THR A 286 36.03 -17.82 3.63
CA THR A 286 37.18 -17.24 4.34
C THR A 286 38.43 -17.65 3.58
N THR A 287 39.08 -16.72 2.91
CA THR A 287 40.46 -16.91 2.46
C THR A 287 41.36 -16.78 3.68
N THR A 288 41.92 -17.91 4.07
CA THR A 288 43.06 -18.01 4.98
C THR A 288 44.22 -17.26 4.36
N ASP A 289 44.85 -16.33 5.08
CA ASP A 289 46.26 -16.03 4.88
C ASP A 289 46.93 -15.71 6.22
N GLU A 290 48.15 -16.22 6.31
CA GLU A 290 48.96 -16.44 7.50
C GLU A 290 49.63 -15.16 8.02
N ASP A 291 50.12 -15.28 9.25
CA ASP A 291 50.84 -14.33 10.10
C ASP A 291 51.77 -13.30 9.40
N GLU A 292 51.57 -12.02 9.71
CA GLU A 292 52.67 -11.08 9.95
C GLU A 292 52.41 -10.20 11.19
N GLN A 293 53.37 -10.20 12.10
CA GLN A 293 53.35 -9.47 13.38
C GLN A 293 53.77 -8.00 13.21
N MET A 294 52.87 -7.11 13.63
CA MET A 294 53.01 -5.77 14.28
C MET A 294 54.38 -5.07 14.31
N PRO A 295 54.35 -3.72 14.26
CA PRO A 295 54.77 -3.01 15.48
C PRO A 295 53.76 -1.98 15.99
N VAL A 296 53.72 -1.88 17.33
CA VAL A 296 52.84 -1.03 18.16
C VAL A 296 53.28 0.45 18.08
N ALA A 297 52.31 1.36 17.95
CA ALA A 297 52.42 2.76 18.38
C ALA A 297 51.04 3.30 18.85
N GLU A 298 51.09 4.19 19.84
CA GLU A 298 50.04 4.59 20.80
C GLU A 298 49.03 5.68 20.29
N PRO A 299 48.01 6.09 21.09
CA PRO A 299 46.63 6.30 20.62
C PRO A 299 46.28 7.76 20.33
N GLU A 300 45.49 8.01 19.28
CA GLU A 300 44.80 9.29 19.11
C GLU A 300 43.35 9.15 18.58
N SER A 301 42.59 10.20 18.89
CA SER A 301 41.14 10.33 19.01
C SER A 301 40.26 9.99 17.78
N GLN A 302 39.17 9.28 18.08
CA GLN A 302 37.80 9.40 17.53
C GLN A 302 37.59 10.14 16.19
N SER A 303 37.18 9.40 15.15
CA SER A 303 35.86 9.64 14.54
C SER A 303 35.44 8.41 13.72
N GLY A 304 34.43 7.69 14.20
CA GLY A 304 33.86 6.56 13.47
C GLY A 304 33.26 7.02 12.15
N LEU A 305 33.51 6.23 11.10
CA LEU A 305 33.09 6.40 9.71
C LEU A 305 31.56 6.66 9.56
N PHE A 306 30.78 6.30 10.57
CA PHE A 306 29.31 6.45 10.60
C PHE A 306 28.80 7.67 11.41
N SER A 307 29.68 8.47 12.03
CA SER A 307 29.25 9.65 12.80
C SER A 307 28.60 10.74 11.93
N ALA A 308 28.91 10.74 10.63
CA ALA A 308 28.33 11.65 9.64
C ALA A 308 26.85 11.32 9.32
N TYR A 309 26.44 10.05 9.44
CA TYR A 309 25.06 9.63 9.12
C TYR A 309 24.03 10.11 10.16
N CYS A 310 24.42 10.17 11.44
CA CYS A 310 23.54 10.62 12.53
C CYS A 310 23.24 12.14 12.52
N LYS A 311 24.03 12.95 11.80
CA LYS A 311 23.84 14.42 11.74
C LYS A 311 22.90 14.89 10.63
N LYS A 312 22.56 14.05 9.64
CA LYS A 312 21.61 14.40 8.58
C LYS A 312 20.13 14.16 8.96
N GLN A 313 19.86 13.36 9.98
CA GLN A 313 18.50 13.07 10.47
C GLN A 313 17.98 14.09 11.49
N LYS A 314 18.84 14.91 12.12
CA LYS A 314 18.42 15.96 13.09
C LYS A 314 18.12 17.33 12.47
N ARG A 315 18.36 17.54 11.18
CA ARG A 315 18.09 18.84 10.50
C ARG A 315 16.70 18.94 9.86
N PHE A 316 15.93 17.84 9.82
CA PHE A 316 14.57 17.80 9.25
C PHE A 316 13.43 17.79 10.29
N MET A 317 13.71 17.81 11.60
CA MET A 317 12.68 17.68 12.64
C MET A 317 12.51 18.86 13.61
N PHE A 318 13.21 19.98 13.44
CA PHE A 318 12.90 21.18 14.23
C PHE A 318 13.13 22.46 13.41
N GLN A 319 12.06 22.98 12.81
CA GLN A 319 11.69 24.39 12.85
C GLN A 319 10.37 24.62 12.07
N SER A 320 9.27 24.71 12.80
CA SER A 320 8.32 25.82 12.66
C SER A 320 8.12 26.36 14.08
N PRO A 321 8.09 27.68 14.32
CA PRO A 321 6.80 28.39 14.18
C PRO A 321 6.87 29.88 13.76
N ASN A 322 5.82 30.28 13.02
CA ASN A 322 4.97 31.50 13.09
C ASN A 322 5.51 32.93 13.27
N SER A 323 4.68 33.84 12.69
CA SER A 323 4.49 35.30 12.91
C SER A 323 5.19 36.16 11.83
N VAL A 324 4.60 37.10 11.06
CA VAL A 324 3.38 37.92 11.11
C VAL A 324 3.00 38.37 9.66
N GLU A 325 1.72 38.61 9.39
CA GLU A 325 1.06 39.26 8.21
C GLU A 325 1.56 40.71 7.86
N PRO A 326 0.89 41.53 6.99
CA PRO A 326 0.64 41.39 5.54
C PRO A 326 0.91 42.74 4.78
N VAL A 327 1.28 42.78 3.49
CA VAL A 327 1.15 44.04 2.70
C VAL A 327 0.86 43.81 1.21
N PHE A 328 -0.28 44.35 0.77
CA PHE A 328 -0.70 44.64 -0.60
C PHE A 328 0.39 45.31 -1.48
N ARG A 329 0.47 44.97 -2.77
CA ARG A 329 0.29 45.94 -3.89
C ARG A 329 0.47 45.30 -5.28
N HIS A 330 -0.32 45.85 -6.20
CA HIS A 330 -0.48 45.63 -7.64
C HIS A 330 0.77 45.26 -8.46
N LEU A 331 0.58 44.33 -9.40
CA LEU A 331 0.34 44.61 -10.83
C LEU A 331 -0.28 43.40 -11.53
#